data_AF-A0A0M9E1A8-F1
#
_entry.id   AF-A0A0M9E1A8-F1
#
_cell.length_a   1.000
_cell.length_b   1.000
_cell.length_c   1.000
_cell.angle_alpha   90.00
_cell.angle_beta   90.00
_cell.angle_gamma   90.00
#
_symmetry.space_group_name_H-M   'P 1'
#
loop_
_entity.id
_entity.type
_entity.pdbx_description
1 polymer ?
#
loop_
_entity_poly.entity_id
_entity_poly.type
_entity_poly.pdbx_seq_one_letter_code
_entity_poly.pdbx_strand_id
1 'polypeptide(L)'
;TVKESSNHVYHNNVLLSESMQKRAENLSETSIQLNEIVKLIGDSTKDANDARDMMQKTTKIVTRVHGQMENLSGAMDEITQYSDEIGKIIKTIDEIAFQTNLLALNAAVEAARAGEAGAGFAVVADEVRSLAMRSAEAAKNTTTLIENTMQAVTNGNKLATTTRDIYDENMAIIKDINVIIEKIASSSDDQARRVKDLDQSISDINNDVQDSSKRAFETTQATKDMNNQTENMKSIVSDLEDLIGRNGR
;
A
#
# COMPACT_ATOMS: atom_id res chain seq x y z
N THR A 1 56.73 -45.44 -16.04
CA THR A 1 56.33 -46.86 -16.23
C THR A 1 54.82 -46.99 -16.14
N VAL A 2 54.21 -48.08 -16.63
CA VAL A 2 52.75 -48.28 -16.55
C VAL A 2 52.23 -48.17 -15.11
N LYS A 3 52.98 -48.69 -14.14
CA LYS A 3 52.67 -48.57 -12.70
C LYS A 3 52.63 -47.12 -12.20
N GLU A 4 53.58 -46.27 -12.61
CA GLU A 4 53.59 -44.86 -12.22
C GLU A 4 52.41 -44.09 -12.81
N SER A 5 52.11 -44.30 -14.10
CA SER A 5 50.95 -43.68 -14.75
C SER A 5 49.64 -44.13 -14.11
N SER A 6 49.51 -45.42 -13.79
CA SER A 6 48.37 -45.99 -13.08
C SER A 6 48.23 -45.38 -11.68
N ASN A 7 49.30 -45.33 -10.87
CA ASN A 7 49.26 -44.65 -9.57
C ASN A 7 48.87 -43.17 -9.65
N HIS A 8 49.30 -42.46 -10.69
CA HIS A 8 48.91 -41.08 -10.93
C HIS A 8 47.41 -40.95 -11.24
N VAL A 9 46.85 -41.82 -12.10
CA VAL A 9 45.41 -41.85 -12.41
C VAL A 9 44.59 -42.23 -11.18
N TYR A 10 45.07 -43.16 -10.35
CA TYR A 10 44.44 -43.54 -9.09
C TYR A 10 44.34 -42.34 -8.16
N HIS A 11 45.46 -41.67 -7.90
CA HIS A 11 45.51 -40.51 -7.02
C HIS A 11 44.60 -39.38 -7.50
N ASN A 12 44.60 -39.09 -8.80
CA ASN A 12 43.72 -38.06 -9.37
C ASN A 12 42.23 -38.40 -9.23
N ASN A 13 41.84 -39.68 -9.35
CA ASN A 13 40.44 -40.07 -9.14
C ASN A 13 40.03 -40.04 -7.67
N VAL A 14 40.95 -40.31 -6.74
CA VAL A 14 40.68 -40.12 -5.30
C VAL A 14 40.39 -38.65 -5.02
N LEU A 15 41.23 -37.72 -5.51
CA LEU A 15 40.99 -36.28 -5.40
C LEU A 15 39.70 -35.84 -6.10
N LEU A 16 39.37 -36.45 -7.25
CA LEU A 16 38.12 -36.20 -7.95
C LEU A 16 36.90 -36.60 -7.11
N SER A 17 36.93 -37.77 -6.47
CA SER A 17 35.86 -38.24 -5.58
C SER A 17 35.68 -37.32 -4.37
N GLU A 18 36.78 -36.88 -3.73
CA GLU A 18 36.74 -35.89 -2.65
C GLU A 18 36.12 -34.56 -3.12
N SER A 19 36.47 -34.10 -4.33
CA SER A 19 35.90 -32.90 -4.93
C SER A 19 34.40 -33.05 -5.21
N MET A 20 33.96 -34.22 -5.69
CA MET A 20 32.55 -34.52 -5.93
C MET A 20 31.74 -34.53 -4.62
N GLN A 21 32.29 -35.08 -3.54
CA GLN A 21 31.65 -35.04 -2.23
C GLN A 21 31.44 -33.60 -1.74
N LYS A 22 32.47 -32.76 -1.83
CA LYS A 22 32.36 -31.34 -1.46
C LYS A 22 31.36 -30.57 -2.33
N ARG A 23 31.27 -30.90 -3.63
CA ARG A 23 30.26 -30.31 -4.53
C ARG A 23 28.84 -30.73 -4.13
N ALA A 24 28.65 -31.99 -3.76
CA ALA A 24 27.34 -32.47 -3.28
C ALA A 24 26.90 -31.75 -2.00
N GLU A 25 27.82 -31.51 -1.05
CA GLU A 25 27.54 -30.72 0.15
C GLU A 25 27.10 -29.29 -0.19
N ASN A 26 27.84 -28.60 -1.08
CA ASN A 26 27.48 -27.25 -1.53
C ASN A 26 26.11 -27.21 -2.25
N LEU A 27 25.78 -28.22 -3.05
CA LEU A 27 24.49 -28.32 -3.73
C LEU A 27 23.35 -28.53 -2.72
N SER A 28 23.57 -29.33 -1.69
CA SER A 28 22.61 -29.52 -0.60
C SER A 28 22.33 -28.19 0.12
N GLU A 29 23.36 -27.41 0.45
CA GLU A 29 23.20 -26.09 1.06
C GLU A 29 22.45 -25.12 0.13
N THR A 30 22.79 -25.12 -1.16
CA THR A 30 22.12 -24.27 -2.16
C THR A 30 20.63 -24.63 -2.30
N SER A 31 20.28 -25.93 -2.26
CA SER A 31 18.88 -26.38 -2.31
C SER A 31 18.09 -25.92 -1.08
N ILE A 32 18.71 -25.91 0.12
CA ILE A 32 18.07 -25.38 1.33
C ILE A 32 17.78 -23.88 1.18
N GLN A 33 18.75 -23.11 0.67
CA GLN A 33 18.57 -21.67 0.42
C GLN A 33 17.47 -21.40 -0.63
N LEU A 34 17.39 -22.21 -1.69
CA LEU A 34 16.32 -22.08 -2.68
C LEU A 34 14.94 -22.32 -2.07
N ASN A 35 14.79 -23.34 -1.21
CA ASN A 35 13.53 -23.60 -0.51
C ASN A 35 13.11 -22.42 0.38
N GLU A 36 14.06 -21.77 1.04
CA GLU A 36 13.79 -20.55 1.80
C GLU A 36 13.34 -19.40 0.90
N ILE A 37 13.97 -19.22 -0.27
CA ILE A 37 13.54 -18.22 -1.26
C ILE A 37 12.12 -18.51 -1.77
N VAL A 38 11.77 -19.76 -2.06
CA VAL A 38 10.40 -20.14 -2.46
C VAL A 38 9.39 -19.70 -1.40
N LYS A 39 9.70 -19.93 -0.12
CA LYS A 39 8.83 -19.51 0.99
C LYS A 39 8.65 -17.99 1.01
N LEU A 40 9.75 -17.23 0.90
CA LEU A 40 9.71 -15.76 0.89
C LEU A 40 8.91 -15.19 -0.30
N ILE A 41 8.99 -15.83 -1.47
CA ILE A 41 8.17 -15.47 -2.65
C ILE A 41 6.69 -15.76 -2.38
N GLY A 42 6.38 -16.90 -1.75
CA GLY A 42 5.02 -17.25 -1.34
C GLY A 42 4.43 -16.22 -0.37
N ASP A 43 5.20 -15.85 0.65
CA ASP A 43 4.81 -14.81 1.62
C ASP A 43 4.62 -13.45 0.93
N SER A 44 5.52 -13.05 0.03
CA SER A 44 5.40 -11.80 -0.74
C SER A 44 4.15 -11.76 -1.63
N THR A 45 3.78 -12.90 -2.23
CA THR A 45 2.57 -13.02 -3.04
C THR A 45 1.31 -12.88 -2.18
N LYS A 46 1.31 -13.49 -1.00
CA LYS A 46 0.22 -13.36 -0.04
C LYS A 46 0.08 -11.92 0.45
N ASP A 47 1.18 -11.30 0.85
CA ASP A 47 1.19 -9.91 1.33
C ASP A 47 0.69 -8.93 0.26
N ALA A 48 1.06 -9.14 -1.01
CA ALA A 48 0.53 -8.36 -2.12
C ALA A 48 -1.00 -8.52 -2.28
N ASN A 49 -1.53 -9.73 -2.15
CA ASN A 49 -2.97 -9.97 -2.20
C ASN A 49 -3.71 -9.33 -1.03
N ASP A 50 -3.19 -9.48 0.20
CA ASP A 50 -3.76 -8.87 1.40
C ASP A 50 -3.76 -7.33 1.29
N ALA A 51 -2.66 -6.76 0.78
CA ALA A 51 -2.57 -5.33 0.50
C ALA A 51 -3.60 -4.88 -0.55
N ARG A 52 -3.80 -5.66 -1.61
CA ARG A 52 -4.81 -5.38 -2.65
C ARG A 52 -6.22 -5.29 -2.04
N ASP A 53 -6.59 -6.26 -1.21
CA ASP A 53 -7.90 -6.29 -0.56
C ASP A 53 -8.08 -5.12 0.40
N MET A 54 -7.01 -4.73 1.11
CA MET A 54 -7.02 -3.54 1.95
C MET A 54 -7.21 -2.26 1.13
N MET A 55 -6.52 -2.12 0.01
CA MET A 55 -6.68 -0.96 -0.89
C MET A 55 -8.08 -0.88 -1.50
N GLN A 56 -8.72 -2.01 -1.80
CA GLN A 56 -10.13 -2.02 -2.23
C GLN A 56 -11.06 -1.50 -1.13
N LYS A 57 -10.84 -1.87 0.13
CA LYS A 57 -11.61 -1.32 1.27
C LYS A 57 -11.37 0.18 1.42
N THR A 58 -10.12 0.63 1.30
CA THR A 58 -9.76 2.05 1.35
C THR A 58 -10.45 2.84 0.24
N THR A 59 -10.44 2.33 -0.99
CA THR A 59 -11.15 2.94 -2.12
C THR A 59 -12.62 3.17 -1.81
N LYS A 60 -13.32 2.15 -1.27
CA LYS A 60 -14.74 2.27 -0.88
C LYS A 60 -14.96 3.34 0.18
N ILE A 61 -14.07 3.44 1.17
CA ILE A 61 -14.15 4.46 2.22
C ILE A 61 -14.00 5.85 1.61
N VAL A 62 -12.98 6.06 0.77
CA VAL A 62 -12.72 7.36 0.15
C VAL A 62 -13.86 7.78 -0.78
N THR A 63 -14.39 6.86 -1.61
CA THR A 63 -15.59 7.15 -2.43
C THR A 63 -16.77 7.58 -1.56
N ARG A 64 -16.98 6.91 -0.43
CA ARG A 64 -18.06 7.28 0.49
C ARG A 64 -17.85 8.65 1.10
N VAL A 65 -16.62 9.01 1.47
CA VAL A 65 -16.32 10.34 2.00
C VAL A 65 -16.54 11.42 0.93
N HIS A 66 -16.13 11.16 -0.32
CA HIS A 66 -16.38 12.07 -1.43
C HIS A 66 -17.89 12.37 -1.58
N GLY A 67 -18.75 11.34 -1.58
CA GLY A 67 -20.21 11.55 -1.63
C GLY A 67 -20.78 12.25 -0.39
N GLN A 68 -20.19 12.05 0.79
CA GLN A 68 -20.60 12.80 2.00
C GLN A 68 -20.23 14.28 1.93
N MET A 69 -19.11 14.63 1.27
CA MET A 69 -18.74 16.03 1.05
C MET A 69 -19.70 16.73 0.08
N GLU A 70 -20.20 16.02 -0.93
CA GLU A 70 -21.24 16.53 -1.83
C GLU A 70 -22.55 16.82 -1.07
N ASN A 71 -22.99 15.88 -0.23
CA ASN A 71 -24.16 16.10 0.64
C ASN A 71 -23.96 17.27 1.61
N LEU A 72 -22.75 17.43 2.17
CA LEU A 72 -22.42 18.54 3.05
C LEU A 72 -22.52 19.88 2.31
N SER A 73 -22.02 19.95 1.07
CA SER A 73 -22.14 21.14 0.23
C SER A 73 -23.61 21.49 -0.03
N GLY A 74 -24.43 20.48 -0.39
CA GLY A 74 -25.87 20.69 -0.59
C GLY A 74 -26.58 21.21 0.66
N ALA A 75 -26.25 20.67 1.84
CA ALA A 75 -26.83 21.14 3.10
C ALA A 75 -26.42 22.59 3.43
N MET A 76 -25.19 22.99 3.10
CA MET A 76 -24.74 24.38 3.25
C MET A 76 -25.49 25.32 2.30
N ASP A 77 -25.74 24.89 1.06
CA ASP A 77 -26.52 25.66 0.09
C ASP A 77 -27.98 25.84 0.55
N GLU A 78 -28.59 24.80 1.13
CA GLU A 78 -29.91 24.91 1.77
C GLU A 78 -29.92 25.93 2.93
N ILE A 79 -28.90 25.91 3.81
CA ILE A 79 -28.77 26.89 4.90
C ILE A 79 -28.65 28.31 4.34
N THR A 80 -27.89 28.49 3.26
CA THR A 80 -27.78 29.78 2.56
C THR A 80 -29.14 30.24 2.04
N GLN A 81 -29.90 29.37 1.39
CA GLN A 81 -31.24 29.70 0.90
C GLN A 81 -32.20 30.09 2.04
N TYR A 82 -32.24 29.31 3.12
CA TYR A 82 -33.10 29.62 4.27
C TYR A 82 -32.69 30.93 4.96
N SER A 83 -31.39 31.20 5.05
CA SER A 83 -30.87 32.45 5.64
C SER A 83 -31.29 33.67 4.82
N ASP A 84 -31.27 33.58 3.49
CA ASP A 84 -31.76 34.63 2.58
C ASP A 84 -33.27 34.87 2.74
N GLU A 85 -34.06 33.81 2.90
CA GLU A 85 -35.50 33.94 3.17
C GLU A 85 -35.78 34.59 4.52
N ILE A 86 -35.07 34.19 5.56
CA ILE A 86 -35.16 34.82 6.88
C ILE A 86 -34.77 36.30 6.78
N GLY A 87 -33.71 36.63 6.02
CA GLY A 87 -33.29 38.02 5.79
C GLY A 87 -34.40 38.89 5.19
N LYS A 88 -35.16 38.37 4.22
CA LYS A 88 -36.32 39.07 3.63
C LYS A 88 -37.43 39.30 4.66
N ILE A 89 -37.69 38.32 5.53
CA ILE A 89 -38.69 38.44 6.60
C ILE A 89 -38.27 39.52 7.61
N ILE A 90 -37.01 39.49 8.06
CA ILE A 90 -36.49 40.48 9.02
C ILE A 90 -36.54 41.89 8.45
N LYS A 91 -36.22 42.06 7.16
CA LYS A 91 -36.38 43.35 6.46
C LYS A 91 -37.83 43.84 6.49
N THR A 92 -38.79 42.95 6.26
CA THR A 92 -40.22 43.28 6.34
C THR A 92 -40.62 43.71 7.77
N ILE A 93 -40.08 43.06 8.79
CA ILE A 93 -40.31 43.43 10.20
C ILE A 93 -39.75 44.82 10.51
N ASP A 94 -38.55 45.15 10.02
CA ASP A 94 -37.96 46.48 10.17
C ASP A 94 -38.83 47.56 9.49
N GLU A 95 -39.34 47.28 8.29
CA GLU A 95 -40.27 48.17 7.58
C GLU A 95 -41.58 48.38 8.37
N ILE A 96 -42.15 47.31 8.97
CA ILE A 96 -43.35 47.40 9.82
C ILE A 96 -43.06 48.22 11.09
N ALA A 97 -41.90 48.00 11.74
CA ALA A 97 -41.49 48.74 12.91
C ALA A 97 -41.34 50.24 12.59
N PHE A 98 -40.73 50.57 11.45
CA PHE A 98 -40.61 51.94 10.97
C PHE A 98 -41.96 52.61 10.72
N GLN A 99 -42.89 51.92 10.05
CA GLN A 99 -44.25 52.42 9.83
C GLN A 99 -45.02 52.61 11.14
N THR A 100 -44.87 51.68 12.09
CA THR A 100 -45.50 51.76 13.41
C THR A 100 -44.97 52.95 14.21
N ASN A 101 -43.66 53.21 14.14
CA ASN A 101 -43.02 54.37 14.75
C ASN A 101 -43.57 55.69 14.17
N LEU A 102 -43.75 55.77 12.84
CA LEU A 102 -44.37 56.92 12.19
C LEU A 102 -45.84 57.12 12.57
N LEU A 103 -46.62 56.03 12.64
CA LEU A 103 -48.01 56.07 13.09
C LEU A 103 -48.13 56.56 14.54
N ALA A 104 -47.27 56.06 15.42
CA ALA A 104 -47.20 56.48 16.82
C ALA A 104 -46.82 57.95 16.97
N LEU A 105 -45.87 58.44 16.16
CA LEU A 105 -45.51 59.85 16.13
C LEU A 105 -46.69 60.73 15.72
N ASN A 106 -47.42 60.35 14.67
CA ASN A 106 -48.61 61.08 14.23
C ASN A 106 -49.69 61.09 15.32
N ALA A 107 -49.90 59.97 16.01
CA ALA A 107 -50.84 59.87 17.13
C ALA A 107 -50.43 60.76 18.32
N ALA A 108 -49.14 60.82 18.65
CA ALA A 108 -48.62 61.70 19.71
C ALA A 108 -48.84 63.19 19.35
N VAL A 109 -48.64 63.58 18.09
CA VAL A 109 -48.91 64.94 17.61
C VAL A 109 -50.38 65.30 17.72
N GLU A 110 -51.30 64.42 17.30
CA GLU A 110 -52.73 64.69 17.36
C GLU A 110 -53.26 64.68 18.82
N ALA A 111 -52.69 63.83 19.69
CA ALA A 111 -52.98 63.83 21.12
C ALA A 111 -52.55 65.15 21.78
N ALA A 112 -51.38 65.70 21.43
CA ALA A 112 -50.93 67.00 21.90
C ALA A 112 -51.87 68.13 21.41
N ARG A 113 -52.40 68.01 20.18
CA ARG A 113 -53.35 68.96 19.60
C ARG A 113 -54.70 68.96 20.31
N ALA A 114 -55.13 67.83 20.86
CA ALA A 114 -56.37 67.69 21.63
C ALA A 114 -56.28 68.21 23.08
N GLY A 115 -55.10 68.63 23.55
CA GLY A 115 -54.91 69.19 24.89
C GLY A 115 -55.19 68.18 26.01
N GLU A 116 -55.92 68.58 27.06
CA GLU A 116 -56.23 67.69 28.21
C GLU A 116 -57.03 66.44 27.82
N ALA A 117 -57.87 66.51 26.79
CA ALA A 117 -58.64 65.36 26.32
C ALA A 117 -57.77 64.27 25.66
N GLY A 118 -56.57 64.64 25.19
CA GLY A 118 -55.63 63.74 24.53
C GLY A 118 -54.57 63.12 25.44
N ALA A 119 -54.50 63.51 26.72
CA ALA A 119 -53.41 63.11 27.62
C ALA A 119 -53.23 61.58 27.75
N GLY A 120 -54.34 60.83 27.82
CA GLY A 120 -54.29 59.37 27.85
C GLY A 120 -53.82 58.74 26.53
N PHE A 121 -54.19 59.34 25.39
CA PHE A 121 -53.74 58.89 24.07
C PHE A 121 -52.25 59.17 23.83
N ALA A 122 -51.72 60.27 24.36
CA ALA A 122 -50.30 60.60 24.27
C ALA A 122 -49.42 59.53 24.92
N VAL A 123 -49.80 59.04 26.11
CA VAL A 123 -49.05 57.98 26.82
C VAL A 123 -49.03 56.67 26.00
N VAL A 124 -50.17 56.29 25.42
CA VAL A 124 -50.25 55.10 24.58
C VAL A 124 -49.40 55.26 23.31
N ALA A 125 -49.42 56.44 22.69
CA ALA A 125 -48.62 56.73 21.51
C ALA A 125 -47.10 56.61 21.81
N ASP A 126 -46.63 57.15 22.94
CA ASP A 126 -45.23 57.03 23.35
C ASP A 126 -44.82 55.57 23.64
N GLU A 127 -45.69 54.77 24.26
CA GLU A 127 -45.42 53.35 24.52
C GLU A 127 -45.34 52.54 23.21
N VAL A 128 -46.26 52.79 22.27
CA VAL A 128 -46.22 52.17 20.92
C VAL A 128 -44.95 52.59 20.18
N ARG A 129 -44.54 53.86 20.30
CA ARG A 129 -43.30 54.35 19.69
C ARG A 129 -42.07 53.65 20.26
N SER A 130 -42.00 53.51 21.58
CA SER A 130 -40.95 52.77 22.28
C SER A 130 -40.88 51.31 21.81
N LEU A 131 -42.02 50.64 21.70
CA LEU A 131 -42.10 49.25 21.23
C LEU A 131 -41.65 49.11 19.77
N ALA A 132 -42.00 50.07 18.91
CA ALA A 132 -41.57 50.10 17.52
C ALA A 132 -40.04 50.26 17.40
N MET A 133 -39.43 51.17 18.15
CA MET A 133 -37.97 51.34 18.18
C MET A 133 -37.25 50.06 18.67
N ARG A 134 -37.76 49.42 19.74
CA ARG A 134 -37.22 48.14 20.22
C ARG A 134 -37.33 47.03 19.19
N SER A 135 -38.41 47.01 18.40
CA SER A 135 -38.60 46.04 17.32
C SER A 135 -37.61 46.25 16.18
N ALA A 136 -37.36 47.50 15.79
CA ALA A 136 -36.35 47.84 14.78
C ALA A 136 -34.93 47.49 15.24
N GLU A 137 -34.59 47.74 16.51
CA GLU A 137 -33.30 47.33 17.08
C GLU A 137 -33.13 45.81 17.09
N ALA A 138 -34.17 45.07 17.48
CA ALA A 138 -34.17 43.61 17.43
C ALA A 138 -33.99 43.09 16.00
N ALA A 139 -34.73 43.65 15.02
CA ALA A 139 -34.60 43.30 13.61
C ALA A 139 -33.18 43.52 13.10
N LYS A 140 -32.58 44.68 13.40
CA LYS A 140 -31.18 44.98 13.05
C LYS A 140 -30.19 43.98 13.66
N ASN A 141 -30.37 43.62 14.93
CA ASN A 141 -29.51 42.62 15.58
C ASN A 141 -29.66 41.24 14.92
N THR A 142 -30.87 40.85 14.55
CA THR A 142 -31.10 39.60 13.81
C THR A 142 -30.48 39.63 12.42
N THR A 143 -30.54 40.75 11.69
CA THR A 143 -29.85 40.92 10.40
C THR A 143 -28.35 40.65 10.52
N THR A 144 -27.69 41.24 11.53
CA THR A 144 -26.26 40.99 11.79
C THR A 144 -25.96 39.51 12.07
N LEU A 145 -26.84 38.81 12.80
CA LEU A 145 -26.68 37.37 13.05
C LEU A 145 -26.82 36.53 11.76
N ILE A 146 -27.74 36.91 10.87
CA ILE A 146 -27.93 36.25 9.57
C ILE A 146 -26.68 36.46 8.70
N GLU A 147 -26.16 37.69 8.61
CA GLU A 147 -24.94 37.99 7.86
C GLU A 147 -23.74 37.18 8.36
N ASN A 148 -23.56 37.10 9.68
CA ASN A 148 -22.51 36.29 10.29
C ASN A 148 -22.69 34.79 9.99
N THR A 149 -23.93 34.30 9.99
CA THR A 149 -24.26 32.90 9.65
C THR A 149 -23.92 32.60 8.20
N MET A 150 -24.29 33.49 7.27
CA MET A 150 -23.96 33.38 5.85
C MET A 150 -22.45 33.35 5.60
N GLN A 151 -21.69 34.18 6.32
CA GLN A 151 -20.23 34.15 6.25
C GLN A 151 -19.64 32.83 6.75
N ALA A 152 -20.19 32.29 7.85
CA ALA A 152 -19.75 31.00 8.40
C ALA A 152 -20.05 29.84 7.44
N VAL A 153 -21.23 29.82 6.82
CA VAL A 153 -21.64 28.82 5.81
C VAL A 153 -20.75 28.90 4.58
N THR A 154 -20.47 30.10 4.07
CA THR A 154 -19.55 30.31 2.93
C THR A 154 -18.16 29.74 3.21
N ASN A 155 -17.64 29.98 4.42
CA ASN A 155 -16.36 29.39 4.85
C ASN A 155 -16.45 27.86 4.96
N GLY A 156 -17.57 27.33 5.46
CA GLY A 156 -17.85 25.89 5.51
C GLY A 156 -17.84 25.24 4.13
N ASN A 157 -18.51 25.84 3.15
CA ASN A 157 -18.52 25.38 1.76
C ASN A 157 -17.12 25.36 1.13
N LYS A 158 -16.31 26.39 1.41
CA LYS A 158 -14.90 26.42 0.98
C LYS A 158 -14.09 25.27 1.57
N LEU A 159 -14.23 25.01 2.87
CA LEU A 159 -13.54 23.90 3.55
C LEU A 159 -13.99 22.54 3.00
N ALA A 160 -15.29 22.36 2.75
CA ALA A 160 -15.83 21.13 2.15
C ALA A 160 -15.26 20.92 0.74
N THR A 161 -15.19 21.98 -0.08
CA THR A 161 -14.62 21.93 -1.43
C THR A 161 -13.13 21.56 -1.41
N THR A 162 -12.33 22.23 -0.60
CA THR A 162 -10.90 21.90 -0.44
C THR A 162 -10.70 20.48 0.08
N THR A 163 -11.55 20.03 1.00
CA THR A 163 -11.50 18.66 1.53
C THR A 163 -11.80 17.63 0.43
N ARG A 164 -12.78 17.90 -0.43
CA ARG A 164 -13.11 17.08 -1.60
C ARG A 164 -11.91 16.96 -2.54
N ASP A 165 -11.25 18.07 -2.86
CA ASP A 165 -10.08 18.08 -3.75
C ASP A 165 -8.93 17.24 -3.18
N ILE A 166 -8.67 17.32 -1.86
CA ILE A 166 -7.69 16.47 -1.17
C ILE A 166 -8.03 14.97 -1.28
N TYR A 167 -9.33 14.62 -1.21
CA TYR A 167 -9.75 13.23 -1.39
C TYR A 167 -9.62 12.76 -2.85
N ASP A 168 -9.76 13.65 -3.83
CA ASP A 168 -9.50 13.31 -5.23
C ASP A 168 -8.01 13.04 -5.48
N GLU A 169 -7.12 13.83 -4.87
CA GLU A 169 -5.68 13.52 -4.84
C GLU A 169 -5.40 12.18 -4.15
N ASN A 170 -6.08 11.90 -3.03
CA ASN A 170 -5.94 10.64 -2.31
C ASN A 170 -6.36 9.43 -3.18
N MET A 171 -7.42 9.58 -3.99
CA MET A 171 -7.83 8.56 -4.95
C MET A 171 -6.78 8.28 -6.02
N ALA A 172 -6.08 9.31 -6.50
CA ALA A 172 -4.98 9.12 -7.44
C ALA A 172 -3.84 8.32 -6.80
N ILE A 173 -3.46 8.65 -5.56
CA ILE A 173 -2.43 7.90 -4.81
C ILE A 173 -2.83 6.44 -4.59
N ILE A 174 -4.11 6.19 -4.24
CA ILE A 174 -4.64 4.83 -4.08
C ILE A 174 -4.52 4.03 -5.38
N LYS A 175 -4.79 4.66 -6.53
CA LYS A 175 -4.64 4.02 -7.84
C LYS A 175 -3.18 3.64 -8.12
N ASP A 176 -2.24 4.53 -7.82
CA ASP A 176 -0.81 4.26 -8.03
C ASP A 176 -0.31 3.13 -7.12
N ILE A 177 -0.76 3.08 -5.87
CA ILE A 177 -0.45 1.98 -4.94
C ILE A 177 -0.98 0.64 -5.48
N ASN A 178 -2.20 0.61 -6.04
CA ASN A 178 -2.74 -0.61 -6.65
C ASN A 178 -1.87 -1.12 -7.81
N VAL A 179 -1.35 -0.22 -8.65
CA VAL A 179 -0.43 -0.59 -9.75
C VAL A 179 0.87 -1.19 -9.20
N ILE A 180 1.41 -0.63 -8.11
CA ILE A 180 2.62 -1.17 -7.47
C ILE A 180 2.34 -2.56 -6.89
N ILE A 181 1.21 -2.76 -6.22
CA ILE A 181 0.82 -4.07 -5.67
C ILE A 181 0.69 -5.12 -6.78
N GLU A 182 0.06 -4.77 -7.89
CA GLU A 182 -0.06 -5.66 -9.05
C GLU A 182 1.30 -6.02 -9.64
N LYS A 183 2.21 -5.05 -9.72
CA LYS A 183 3.60 -5.28 -10.15
C LYS A 183 4.35 -6.21 -9.19
N ILE A 184 4.15 -6.07 -7.88
CA ILE A 184 4.74 -6.98 -6.89
C ILE A 184 4.20 -8.40 -7.08
N ALA A 185 2.89 -8.57 -7.20
CA ALA A 185 2.27 -9.88 -7.42
C ALA A 185 2.81 -10.55 -8.70
N SER A 186 2.87 -9.81 -9.82
CA SER A 186 3.44 -10.31 -11.08
C SER A 186 4.93 -10.65 -10.96
N SER A 187 5.72 -9.82 -10.28
CA SER A 187 7.15 -10.06 -10.07
C SER A 187 7.39 -11.29 -9.19
N SER A 188 6.57 -11.51 -8.17
CA SER A 188 6.64 -12.69 -7.31
C SER A 188 6.32 -13.97 -8.10
N ASP A 189 5.31 -13.95 -8.97
CA ASP A 189 4.98 -15.09 -9.83
C ASP A 189 6.12 -15.43 -10.82
N ASP A 190 6.74 -14.41 -11.41
CA ASP A 190 7.93 -14.59 -12.27
C ASP A 190 9.13 -15.13 -11.49
N GLN A 191 9.35 -14.66 -10.26
CA GLN A 191 10.39 -15.17 -9.38
C GLN A 191 10.15 -16.64 -9.02
N ALA A 192 8.90 -17.02 -8.72
CA ALA A 192 8.54 -18.41 -8.40
C ALA A 192 8.87 -19.34 -9.58
N ARG A 193 8.54 -18.92 -10.80
CA ARG A 193 8.87 -19.67 -12.03
C ARG A 193 10.38 -19.82 -12.21
N ARG A 194 11.15 -18.74 -12.04
CA ARG A 194 12.62 -18.77 -12.14
C ARG A 194 13.27 -19.66 -11.08
N VAL A 195 12.75 -19.67 -9.86
CA VAL A 195 13.27 -20.54 -8.79
C VAL A 195 12.98 -22.01 -9.09
N LYS A 196 11.83 -22.32 -9.69
CA LYS A 196 11.54 -23.68 -10.18
C LYS A 196 12.54 -24.13 -11.27
N ASP A 197 12.92 -23.26 -12.18
CA ASP A 197 13.93 -23.58 -13.20
C ASP A 197 15.32 -23.79 -12.58
N LEU A 198 15.66 -23.03 -11.53
CA LEU A 198 16.90 -23.23 -10.76
C LEU A 198 16.89 -24.56 -10.00
N ASP A 199 15.77 -24.93 -9.39
CA ASP A 199 15.61 -26.20 -8.69
C ASP A 199 15.85 -27.40 -9.63
N GLN A 200 15.29 -27.34 -10.85
CA GLN A 200 15.56 -28.35 -11.88
C GLN A 200 17.04 -28.38 -12.27
N SER A 201 17.66 -27.22 -12.45
CA SER A 201 19.08 -27.13 -12.81
C SER A 201 19.99 -27.71 -11.71
N ILE A 202 19.65 -27.52 -10.43
CA ILE A 202 20.37 -28.13 -9.31
C ILE A 202 20.19 -29.64 -9.30
N SER A 203 18.97 -30.14 -9.60
CA SER A 203 18.71 -31.57 -9.72
C SER A 203 19.60 -32.21 -10.80
N ASP A 204 19.72 -31.56 -11.96
CA ASP A 204 20.56 -32.02 -13.07
C ASP A 204 22.05 -32.03 -12.68
N ILE A 205 22.55 -30.97 -12.05
CA ILE A 205 23.95 -30.93 -11.57
C ILE A 205 24.20 -32.00 -10.51
N ASN A 206 23.24 -32.25 -9.62
CA ASN A 206 23.37 -33.30 -8.61
C ASN A 206 23.48 -34.69 -9.26
N ASN A 207 22.72 -34.95 -10.32
CA ASN A 207 22.85 -36.18 -11.10
C ASN A 207 24.24 -36.30 -11.76
N ASP A 208 24.77 -35.21 -12.34
CA ASP A 208 26.11 -35.18 -12.93
C ASP A 208 27.23 -35.42 -11.90
N VAL A 209 27.08 -34.88 -10.68
CA VAL A 209 28.00 -35.12 -9.56
C VAL A 209 27.97 -36.59 -9.14
N GLN A 210 26.79 -37.20 -9.06
CA GLN A 210 26.65 -38.62 -8.76
C GLN A 210 27.27 -39.50 -9.84
N ASP A 211 27.02 -39.22 -11.12
CA ASP A 211 27.62 -39.97 -12.22
C ASP A 211 29.14 -39.81 -12.26
N SER A 212 29.65 -38.59 -12.06
CA SER A 212 31.08 -38.32 -11.98
C SER A 212 31.75 -39.05 -10.81
N SER A 213 31.10 -39.10 -9.65
CA SER A 213 31.56 -39.86 -8.47
C SER A 213 31.61 -41.36 -8.77
N LYS A 214 30.57 -41.91 -9.40
CA LYS A 214 30.52 -43.30 -9.83
C LYS A 214 31.65 -43.63 -10.82
N ARG A 215 31.86 -42.79 -11.84
CA ARG A 215 32.93 -42.96 -12.84
C ARG A 215 34.32 -42.84 -12.22
N ALA A 216 34.51 -41.94 -11.26
CA ALA A 216 35.77 -41.83 -10.52
C ALA A 216 36.05 -43.10 -9.71
N PHE A 217 35.02 -43.68 -9.07
CA PHE A 217 35.12 -44.96 -8.36
C PHE A 217 35.47 -46.12 -9.30
N GLU A 218 34.76 -46.27 -10.42
CA GLU A 218 35.03 -47.30 -11.43
C GLU A 218 36.45 -47.18 -12.00
N THR A 219 36.91 -45.95 -12.28
CA THR A 219 38.26 -45.69 -12.78
C THR A 219 39.32 -46.02 -11.72
N THR A 220 39.07 -45.68 -10.46
CA THR A 220 39.93 -46.03 -9.33
C THR A 220 40.09 -47.55 -9.21
N GLN A 221 38.99 -48.29 -9.35
CA GLN A 221 39.00 -49.76 -9.32
C GLN A 221 39.77 -50.36 -10.50
N ALA A 222 39.49 -49.89 -11.74
CA ALA A 222 40.21 -50.35 -12.93
C ALA A 222 41.72 -50.10 -12.83
N THR A 223 42.11 -48.96 -12.27
CA THR A 223 43.51 -48.59 -12.06
C THR A 223 44.20 -49.48 -11.02
N LYS A 224 43.47 -49.86 -9.95
CA LYS A 224 43.94 -50.83 -8.96
C LYS A 224 44.18 -52.20 -9.60
N ASP A 225 43.29 -52.64 -10.49
CA ASP A 225 43.43 -53.90 -11.21
C ASP A 225 44.60 -53.86 -12.21
N MET A 226 44.80 -52.74 -12.91
CA MET A 226 45.98 -52.51 -13.76
C MET A 226 47.29 -52.58 -12.98
N ASN A 227 47.34 -51.99 -11.78
CA ASN A 227 48.50 -52.09 -10.89
C ASN A 227 48.80 -53.54 -10.52
N ASN A 228 47.78 -54.30 -10.11
CA ASN A 228 47.94 -55.72 -9.77
C ASN A 228 48.44 -56.55 -10.96
N GLN A 229 47.89 -56.32 -12.16
CA GLN A 229 48.33 -57.01 -13.38
C GLN A 229 49.79 -56.65 -13.74
N THR A 230 50.18 -55.38 -13.59
CA THR A 230 51.55 -54.94 -13.85
C THR A 230 52.55 -55.60 -12.89
N GLU A 231 52.20 -55.74 -11.60
CA GLU A 231 53.03 -56.47 -10.64
C GLU A 231 53.14 -57.96 -10.97
N ASN A 232 52.02 -58.59 -11.36
CA ASN A 232 52.01 -59.99 -11.79
C ASN A 232 52.90 -60.20 -13.03
N MET A 233 52.81 -59.32 -14.03
CA MET A 233 53.68 -59.37 -15.21
C MET A 233 55.15 -59.21 -14.82
N LYS A 234 55.47 -58.28 -13.90
CA LYS A 234 56.84 -58.08 -13.41
C LYS A 234 57.37 -59.34 -12.70
N SER A 235 56.54 -60.00 -11.90
CA SER A 235 56.88 -61.29 -11.26
C SER A 235 57.19 -62.35 -12.31
N ILE A 236 56.31 -62.52 -13.31
CA ILE A 236 56.48 -63.52 -14.38
C ILE A 236 57.78 -63.27 -15.18
N VAL A 237 58.08 -62.01 -15.51
CA VAL A 237 59.32 -61.65 -16.21
C VAL A 237 60.54 -61.97 -15.34
N SER A 238 60.51 -61.64 -14.04
CA SER A 238 61.59 -61.97 -13.10
C SER A 238 61.80 -63.48 -12.98
N ASP A 239 60.72 -64.26 -12.88
CA ASP A 239 60.79 -65.72 -12.80
C ASP A 239 61.39 -66.32 -14.08
N LEU A 240 61.02 -65.78 -15.26
CA LEU A 240 61.59 -66.18 -16.55
C LEU A 240 63.08 -65.81 -16.67
N GLU A 241 63.48 -64.63 -16.20
CA GLU A 241 64.89 -64.21 -16.16
C GLU A 241 65.74 -65.15 -15.30
N ASP A 242 65.24 -65.54 -14.13
CA ASP A 242 65.88 -66.52 -13.26
C ASP A 242 65.99 -67.91 -13.92
N LEU A 243 64.96 -68.33 -14.65
CA LEU A 243 64.91 -69.62 -15.35
C LEU A 243 65.92 -69.68 -16.51
N ILE A 244 66.04 -68.59 -17.28
CA ILE A 244 67.04 -68.46 -18.36
C ILE A 244 68.45 -68.32 -17.78
N GLY A 245 68.62 -67.54 -16.71
CA GLY A 245 69.90 -67.37 -16.01
C GLY A 245 70.44 -68.66 -15.37
N ARG A 246 69.56 -69.60 -15.03
CA ARG A 246 69.93 -70.94 -14.55
C ARG A 246 70.29 -71.94 -15.66
N ASN A 247 69.77 -71.79 -16.87
CA ASN A 247 70.10 -72.64 -18.03
C ASN A 247 71.32 -72.14 -18.84
N GLY A 248 71.85 -70.95 -18.51
CA GLY A 248 73.03 -70.35 -19.15
C GLY A 248 74.35 -70.55 -18.40
N ARG A 249 74.42 -71.42 -17.38
CA ARG A 249 75.65 -71.78 -16.66
C ARG A 249 75.94 -73.26 -16.74
#